data_AF-A0A843AL13-F1
#
_entry.id   AF-A0A843AL13-F1
#
_cell.length_a   1.000
_cell.length_b   1.000
_cell.length_c   1.000
_cell.angle_alpha   90.00
_cell.angle_beta   90.00
_cell.angle_gamma   90.00
#
_symmetry.space_group_name_H-M   'P 1'
#
loop_
_entity.id
_entity.type
_entity.pdbx_description
1 polymer ?
#
loop_
_entity_poly.entity_id
_entity_poly.type
_entity_poly.pdbx_seq_one_letter_code
_entity_poly.pdbx_strand_id
1 'polypeptide(L)'
;MFLLLVVVGGILGTVQIRLETVEKSDEAVQARLISEKVASAIEEVYAAGEGHEIRIEMPGNIEGSPYQVKVNQSGVRIDVGGWTGYSYSFSKKISDYAQNQNEVIMRPNTNYTLRNVKEGKRNIVVIF
;
A
#
# COMPACT_ATOMS: atom_id res chain seq x y z
N MET A 1 16.57 14.64 46.14
CA MET A 1 15.91 13.42 45.62
C MET A 1 14.73 13.74 44.70
N PHE A 2 13.78 14.61 45.11
CA PHE A 2 12.61 14.97 44.30
C PHE A 2 12.97 15.66 42.95
N LEU A 3 13.94 16.58 42.96
CA LEU A 3 14.44 17.23 41.74
C LEU A 3 15.04 16.25 40.72
N LEU A 4 15.71 15.19 41.18
CA LEU A 4 16.30 14.19 40.29
C LEU A 4 15.22 13.37 39.57
N LEU A 5 14.13 13.03 40.27
CA LEU A 5 12.99 12.29 39.71
C LEU A 5 12.24 13.10 38.63
N VAL A 6 12.10 14.41 38.83
CA VAL A 6 11.46 15.30 37.84
C VAL A 6 12.28 15.40 36.56
N VAL A 7 13.61 15.50 36.68
CA VAL A 7 14.52 15.57 35.51
C VAL A 7 14.53 14.24 34.75
N VAL A 8 14.61 13.11 35.45
CA VAL A 8 14.59 11.78 34.81
C VAL A 8 13.25 11.50 34.12
N GLY A 9 12.12 11.86 34.75
CA GLY A 9 10.79 11.69 34.15
C GLY A 9 10.60 12.54 32.88
N GLY A 10 11.11 13.78 32.87
CA GLY A 10 11.06 14.64 31.69
C GLY A 10 11.86 14.08 30.50
N ILE A 11 13.07 13.56 30.76
CA ILE A 11 13.91 12.96 29.72
C ILE A 11 13.23 11.71 29.14
N LEU A 12 12.74 10.80 30.00
CA LEU A 12 12.07 9.57 29.55
C LEU A 12 10.81 9.85 28.71
N GLY A 13 10.00 10.83 29.09
CA GLY A 13 8.82 11.22 28.32
C GLY A 13 9.18 11.77 26.93
N THR A 14 10.23 12.59 26.82
CA THR A 14 10.65 13.11 25.51
C THR A 14 11.24 12.04 24.58
N VAL A 15 11.92 11.03 25.14
CA VAL A 15 12.44 9.89 24.36
C VAL A 15 11.30 9.05 23.81
N GLN A 16 10.29 8.74 24.63
CA GLN A 16 9.12 7.97 24.19
C GLN A 16 8.36 8.67 23.05
N ILE A 17 8.09 9.96 23.18
CA ILE A 17 7.37 10.74 22.14
C ILE A 17 8.16 10.75 20.82
N ARG A 18 9.49 10.89 20.89
CA ARG A 18 10.34 10.89 19.69
C ARG A 18 10.37 9.53 19.01
N LEU A 19 10.48 8.44 19.76
CA LEU A 19 10.47 7.08 19.21
C LEU A 19 9.13 6.79 18.51
N GLU A 20 8.00 7.08 19.16
CA GLU A 20 6.68 6.91 18.57
C GLU A 20 6.49 7.75 17.29
N THR A 21 7.07 8.96 17.26
CA THR A 21 6.99 9.84 16.07
C THR A 21 7.84 9.30 14.91
N VAL A 22 9.01 8.73 15.19
CA VAL A 22 9.89 8.14 14.18
C VAL A 22 9.26 6.87 13.59
N GLU A 23 8.77 5.97 14.42
CA GLU A 23 8.11 4.74 13.97
C GLU A 23 6.91 5.06 13.05
N LYS A 24 6.07 6.03 13.43
CA LYS A 24 4.95 6.48 12.58
C LYS A 24 5.41 7.11 11.26
N SER A 25 6.54 7.81 11.27
CA SER A 25 7.12 8.38 10.05
C SER A 25 7.58 7.28 9.09
N ASP A 26 8.25 6.26 9.62
CA ASP A 26 8.74 5.12 8.83
C ASP A 26 7.58 4.29 8.28
N GLU A 27 6.54 4.02 9.09
CA GLU A 27 5.30 3.38 8.64
C GLU A 27 4.68 4.11 7.45
N ALA A 28 4.57 5.45 7.53
CA ALA A 28 3.97 6.26 6.48
C ALA A 28 4.80 6.23 5.19
N VAL A 29 6.13 6.27 5.29
CA VAL A 29 7.04 6.18 4.14
C VAL A 29 6.92 4.81 3.46
N GLN A 30 6.97 3.73 4.23
CA GLN A 30 6.82 2.37 3.69
C GLN A 30 5.43 2.15 3.06
N ALA A 31 4.38 2.68 3.70
CA ALA A 31 3.05 2.64 3.15
C ALA A 31 2.97 3.32 1.77
N ARG A 32 3.58 4.51 1.67
CA ARG A 32 3.67 5.24 0.41
C ARG A 32 4.42 4.45 -0.65
N LEU A 33 5.59 3.89 -0.34
CA LEU A 33 6.39 3.09 -1.27
C LEU A 33 5.60 1.89 -1.81
N ILE A 34 4.84 1.20 -0.95
CA ILE A 34 4.00 0.08 -1.38
C ILE A 34 2.88 0.57 -2.30
N SER A 35 2.20 1.66 -1.95
CA SER A 35 1.14 2.21 -2.81
C SER A 35 1.66 2.67 -4.17
N GLU A 36 2.84 3.29 -4.22
CA GLU A 36 3.50 3.72 -5.46
C GLU A 36 3.99 2.53 -6.27
N LYS A 37 4.54 1.50 -5.63
CA LYS A 37 4.95 0.24 -6.30
C LYS A 37 3.77 -0.42 -6.99
N VAL A 38 2.63 -0.57 -6.31
CA VAL A 38 1.42 -1.18 -6.88
C VAL A 38 0.88 -0.32 -8.02
N ALA A 39 0.79 1.00 -7.83
CA ALA A 39 0.33 1.91 -8.88
C ALA A 39 1.24 1.84 -10.12
N SER A 40 2.56 1.90 -9.95
CA SER A 40 3.53 1.83 -11.05
C SER A 40 3.41 0.53 -11.83
N ALA A 41 3.24 -0.61 -11.14
CA ALA A 41 3.07 -1.90 -11.80
C ALA A 41 1.76 -1.97 -12.62
N ILE A 42 0.67 -1.33 -12.15
CA ILE A 42 -0.57 -1.23 -12.92
C ILE A 42 -0.36 -0.41 -14.19
N GLU A 43 0.35 0.73 -14.12
CA GLU A 43 0.69 1.51 -15.33
C GLU A 43 1.52 0.69 -16.30
N GLU A 44 2.57 0.06 -15.80
CA GLU A 44 3.52 -0.69 -16.63
C GLU A 44 2.81 -1.83 -17.36
N VAL A 45 2.01 -2.63 -16.64
CA VAL A 45 1.19 -3.69 -17.24
C VAL A 45 0.22 -3.14 -18.27
N TYR A 46 -0.45 -2.03 -17.97
CA TYR A 46 -1.39 -1.44 -18.91
C TYR A 46 -0.69 -0.92 -20.18
N ALA A 47 0.44 -0.24 -20.03
CA ALA A 47 1.21 0.36 -21.12
C ALA A 47 1.90 -0.69 -22.00
N ALA A 48 2.34 -1.80 -21.43
CA ALA A 48 2.98 -2.90 -22.16
C ALA A 48 2.03 -3.63 -23.13
N GLY A 49 0.71 -3.54 -22.90
CA GLY A 49 -0.31 -4.10 -23.79
C GLY A 49 -0.74 -5.52 -23.42
N GLU A 50 -1.66 -6.06 -24.22
CA GLU A 50 -2.37 -7.32 -23.97
C GLU A 50 -1.41 -8.51 -23.73
N GLY A 51 -1.70 -9.29 -22.69
CA GLY A 51 -0.92 -10.48 -22.32
C GLY A 51 0.32 -10.21 -21.47
N HIS A 52 0.69 -8.95 -21.24
CA HIS A 52 1.77 -8.61 -20.32
C HIS A 52 1.37 -8.87 -18.86
N GLU A 53 2.33 -9.33 -18.06
CA GLU A 53 2.14 -9.71 -16.67
C GLU A 53 3.29 -9.22 -15.78
N ILE A 54 2.93 -8.71 -14.61
CA ILE A 54 3.88 -8.39 -13.53
C ILE A 54 3.40 -9.07 -12.25
N ARG A 55 4.34 -9.63 -11.49
CA ARG A 55 4.09 -10.21 -10.17
C ARG A 55 4.49 -9.22 -9.08
N ILE A 56 3.63 -9.05 -8.09
CA ILE A 56 3.90 -8.23 -6.92
C ILE A 56 3.80 -9.10 -5.68
N GLU A 57 4.91 -9.19 -4.97
CA GLU A 57 4.95 -9.72 -3.62
C GLU A 57 4.64 -8.61 -2.62
N MET A 58 3.63 -8.88 -1.78
CA MET A 58 3.21 -8.00 -0.71
C MET A 58 3.95 -8.37 0.59
N PRO A 59 4.61 -7.41 1.26
CA PRO A 59 5.27 -7.69 2.54
C PRO A 59 4.29 -8.19 3.60
N GLY A 60 4.80 -8.84 4.64
CA GLY A 60 3.94 -9.39 5.70
C GLY A 60 3.38 -8.34 6.66
N ASN A 61 4.06 -7.22 6.81
CA ASN A 61 3.68 -6.08 7.63
C ASN A 61 4.42 -4.83 7.13
N ILE A 62 4.09 -3.68 7.70
CA ILE A 62 4.81 -2.42 7.52
C ILE A 62 5.29 -2.00 8.89
N GLU A 63 6.59 -2.09 9.15
CA GLU A 63 7.20 -1.77 10.46
C GLU A 63 6.48 -2.45 11.65
N GLY A 64 6.02 -3.70 11.46
CA GLY A 64 5.28 -4.45 12.48
C GLY A 64 3.78 -4.16 12.52
N SER A 65 3.29 -3.15 11.80
CA SER A 65 1.87 -2.80 11.72
C SER A 65 1.11 -3.61 10.66
N PRO A 66 -0.13 -4.05 10.95
CA PRO A 66 -0.99 -4.68 9.97
C PRO A 66 -1.46 -3.66 8.93
N TYR A 67 -1.62 -4.11 7.69
CA TYR A 67 -2.08 -3.26 6.61
C TYR A 67 -2.97 -3.98 5.60
N GLN A 68 -3.66 -3.19 4.78
CA GLN A 68 -4.37 -3.66 3.59
C GLN A 68 -4.20 -2.63 2.48
N VAL A 69 -4.13 -3.11 1.23
CA VAL A 69 -4.10 -2.25 0.05
C VAL A 69 -5.40 -2.45 -0.72
N LYS A 70 -6.07 -1.36 -1.06
CA LYS A 70 -7.29 -1.33 -1.87
C LYS A 70 -6.97 -0.65 -3.19
N VAL A 71 -7.22 -1.35 -4.28
CA VAL A 71 -6.95 -0.89 -5.63
C VAL A 71 -8.28 -0.76 -6.35
N ASN A 72 -8.55 0.41 -6.91
CA ASN A 72 -9.69 0.64 -7.78
C ASN A 72 -9.30 1.53 -8.96
N GLN A 73 -10.27 1.97 -9.76
CA GLN A 73 -10.00 2.86 -10.88
C GLN A 73 -9.35 4.15 -10.42
N SER A 74 -9.80 4.78 -9.34
CA SER A 74 -9.23 6.04 -8.83
C SER A 74 -7.78 5.90 -8.33
N GLY A 75 -7.38 4.71 -7.92
CA GLY A 75 -5.98 4.35 -7.66
C GLY A 75 -5.79 3.42 -6.49
N VAL A 76 -4.67 3.60 -5.78
CA VAL A 76 -4.21 2.69 -4.74
C VAL A 76 -4.29 3.39 -3.39
N ARG A 77 -5.15 2.87 -2.51
CA ARG A 77 -5.25 3.27 -1.11
C ARG A 77 -4.60 2.20 -0.24
N ILE A 78 -3.80 2.61 0.73
CA ILE A 78 -3.26 1.71 1.75
C ILE A 78 -3.73 2.16 3.13
N ASP A 79 -4.26 1.23 3.92
CA ASP A 79 -4.60 1.46 5.33
C ASP A 79 -3.56 0.72 6.19
N VAL A 80 -2.81 1.43 7.05
CA VAL A 80 -1.76 0.89 7.94
C VAL A 80 -1.95 1.43 9.34
N GLY A 81 -2.13 0.57 10.36
CA GLY A 81 -2.13 1.02 11.77
C GLY A 81 -3.11 2.15 12.11
N GLY A 82 -4.20 2.35 11.34
CA GLY A 82 -5.15 3.46 11.50
C GLY A 82 -4.86 4.71 10.64
N TRP A 83 -3.75 4.72 9.89
CA TRP A 83 -3.41 5.73 8.90
C TRP A 83 -3.79 5.28 7.49
N THR A 84 -4.00 6.24 6.60
CA THR A 84 -4.28 5.97 5.19
C THR A 84 -3.31 6.71 4.27
N GLY A 85 -2.60 5.97 3.43
CA GLY A 85 -1.82 6.49 2.32
C GLY A 85 -2.58 6.36 1.00
N TYR A 86 -2.35 7.28 0.07
CA TYR A 86 -2.98 7.26 -1.25
C TYR A 86 -1.94 7.52 -2.35
N SER A 87 -1.98 6.68 -3.37
CA SER A 87 -1.35 6.94 -4.66
C SER A 87 -2.44 7.11 -5.70
N TYR A 88 -2.52 8.31 -6.27
CA TYR A 88 -3.50 8.67 -7.29
C TYR A 88 -3.02 8.25 -8.66
N SER A 89 -3.80 7.38 -9.29
CA SER A 89 -3.95 7.20 -10.74
C SER A 89 -4.86 5.97 -10.89
N PHE A 90 -5.94 5.92 -11.69
CA PHE A 90 -5.91 5.71 -13.14
C PHE A 90 -7.28 5.96 -13.81
N SER A 91 -7.32 6.47 -15.03
CA SER A 91 -8.53 6.43 -15.89
C SER A 91 -8.77 5.04 -16.52
N LYS A 92 -8.39 3.96 -15.81
CA LYS A 92 -8.31 2.58 -16.33
C LYS A 92 -9.22 1.66 -15.54
N LYS A 93 -9.85 0.69 -16.20
CA LYS A 93 -10.70 -0.30 -15.54
C LYS A 93 -9.81 -1.35 -14.87
N ILE A 94 -9.95 -1.46 -13.54
CA ILE A 94 -9.36 -2.52 -12.71
C ILE A 94 -10.46 -3.54 -12.40
N SER A 95 -10.12 -4.83 -12.45
CA SER A 95 -11.04 -5.90 -12.09
C SER A 95 -10.36 -6.98 -11.27
N ASP A 96 -11.07 -7.49 -10.26
CA ASP A 96 -10.73 -8.73 -9.56
C ASP A 96 -11.08 -9.94 -10.44
N TYR A 97 -10.13 -10.87 -10.62
CA TYR A 97 -10.35 -12.06 -11.45
C TYR A 97 -11.53 -12.93 -10.98
N ALA A 98 -11.73 -13.04 -9.66
CA ALA A 98 -12.71 -13.96 -9.09
C ALA A 98 -14.11 -13.33 -8.98
N GLN A 99 -14.20 -12.02 -8.76
CA GLN A 99 -15.47 -11.38 -8.38
C GLN A 99 -15.97 -10.31 -9.36
N ASN A 100 -15.24 -10.00 -10.44
CA ASN A 100 -15.56 -8.92 -11.39
C ASN A 100 -15.91 -7.60 -10.66
N GLN A 101 -15.20 -7.34 -9.57
CA GLN A 101 -15.40 -6.18 -8.71
C GLN A 101 -14.53 -5.02 -9.18
N ASN A 102 -15.03 -3.79 -9.01
CA ASN A 102 -14.32 -2.56 -9.34
C ASN A 102 -13.27 -2.15 -8.29
N GLU A 103 -13.10 -2.97 -7.24
CA GLU A 103 -12.09 -2.80 -6.19
C GLU A 103 -11.45 -4.17 -5.90
N VAL A 104 -10.14 -4.20 -5.75
CA VAL A 104 -9.34 -5.37 -5.37
C VAL A 104 -8.68 -5.08 -4.03
N ILE A 105 -8.78 -6.02 -3.07
CA ILE A 105 -8.10 -5.90 -1.78
C ILE A 105 -6.86 -6.81 -1.77
N MET A 106 -5.69 -6.20 -1.84
CA MET A 106 -4.41 -6.87 -1.72
C MET A 106 -4.01 -7.01 -0.24
N ARG A 107 -3.77 -8.25 0.19
CA ARG A 107 -3.47 -8.62 1.58
C ARG A 107 -1.97 -8.86 1.79
N PRO A 108 -1.47 -8.72 3.04
CA PRO A 108 -0.09 -9.02 3.37
C PRO A 108 0.28 -10.48 3.08
N ASN A 109 1.58 -10.77 2.88
CA ASN A 109 2.11 -12.10 2.58
C ASN A 109 1.42 -12.83 1.41
N THR A 110 0.86 -12.06 0.47
CA THR A 110 0.18 -12.61 -0.71
C THR A 110 0.90 -12.15 -1.96
N ASN A 111 1.05 -13.08 -2.91
CA ASN A 111 1.57 -12.78 -4.23
C ASN A 111 0.41 -12.52 -5.17
N TYR A 112 0.45 -11.38 -5.83
CA TYR A 112 -0.54 -11.00 -6.82
C TYR A 112 0.06 -10.99 -8.21
N THR A 113 -0.70 -11.44 -9.19
CA THR A 113 -0.34 -11.27 -10.61
C THR A 113 -1.23 -10.19 -11.20
N LEU A 114 -0.62 -9.17 -11.81
CA LEU A 114 -1.31 -8.14 -12.56
C LEU A 114 -1.16 -8.46 -14.03
N ARG A 115 -2.26 -8.60 -14.76
CA ARG A 115 -2.27 -8.92 -16.19
C ARG A 115 -3.08 -7.90 -16.97
N ASN A 116 -2.57 -7.53 -18.14
CA ASN A 116 -3.34 -6.78 -19.12
C ASN A 116 -4.20 -7.73 -19.95
N VAL A 117 -5.52 -7.56 -19.86
CA VAL A 117 -6.50 -8.36 -20.59
C VAL A 117 -7.30 -7.46 -21.50
N LYS A 118 -7.54 -7.91 -22.73
CA LYS A 118 -8.39 -7.21 -23.67
C LYS A 118 -9.86 -7.59 -23.45
N GLU A 119 -10.67 -6.59 -23.14
CA GLU A 119 -12.12 -6.72 -22.98
C GLU A 119 -12.80 -5.94 -24.12
N GLY A 120 -13.11 -6.64 -25.21
CA GLY A 120 -13.65 -6.04 -26.43
C GLY A 120 -12.65 -5.11 -27.12
N LYS A 121 -12.93 -3.79 -27.11
CA LYS A 121 -12.07 -2.76 -27.72
C LYS A 121 -11.14 -2.05 -26.72
N ARG A 122 -11.18 -2.40 -25.45
CA ARG A 122 -10.41 -1.73 -24.38
C ARG A 122 -9.55 -2.73 -23.65
N ASN A 123 -8.43 -2.25 -23.11
CA ASN A 123 -7.60 -3.02 -22.20
C ASN A 123 -8.07 -2.77 -20.77
N ILE A 124 -7.97 -3.81 -19.94
CA ILE A 124 -8.24 -3.78 -18.51
C ILE A 124 -7.07 -4.42 -17.77
N VAL A 125 -6.83 -4.00 -16.53
CA VAL A 125 -5.86 -4.68 -15.66
C VAL A 125 -6.64 -5.59 -14.73
N VAL A 126 -6.36 -6.89 -14.83
CA VAL A 126 -6.94 -7.92 -13.96
C VAL A 126 -5.90 -8.31 -12.92
N ILE A 127 -6.31 -8.31 -11.65
CA ILE A 127 -5.47 -8.71 -10.53
C ILE A 127 -5.94 -10.09 -10.05
N PHE A 128 -4.98 -11.00 -9.90
CA PHE A 128 -5.14 -12.39 -9.48
C PHE A 128 -4.45 -12.63 -8.15
#